data_AF-A0A3R9KUD3-F1
#
_entry.id   AF-A0A3R9KUD3-F1
#
_cell.length_a   1.000
_cell.length_b   1.000
_cell.length_c   1.000
_cell.angle_alpha   90.00
_cell.angle_beta   90.00
_cell.angle_gamma   90.00
#
_symmetry.space_group_name_H-M   'P 1'
#
loop_
_entity.id
_entity.type
_entity.pdbx_description
1 polymer ?
#
loop_
_entity_poly.entity_id
_entity_poly.type
_entity_poly.pdbx_seq_one_letter_code
_entity_poly.pdbx_strand_id
1 'polypeptide(L)'
;MTANKARKRATRTRAAEAGISYTAAHFENTAPRPVGEQRPEWAGIDWYAFPPEPPRGCRLGVLHANQRYYWTIRRRWASIAPEQVQRQAHSAADPLRRAQHLAGWWPEGLIYFGRTRDVALSVLYTIAMHDWPDLVPNAEVLAELAAAGEPAPVDAAFAELDRHARLLAGDQRHAPTVELVEQARTILQTQAADTSDPRRRRHAEIALANIRRALTPYDVGRDGYPIAEGIAMPGALATLDAMLCSSQGGFPPGTVVSCQDGGRRVLAEIDRCRWAPAGGGPTHYDVHWFGAPGEVPHRAEQLVTAEDVQLPSGTAAPWMTRL
;
A
#
# COMPACT_ATOMS: atom_id res chain seq x y z
N MET A 1 7.82 14.30 37.84
CA MET A 1 8.44 13.68 36.64
C MET A 1 7.29 13.16 35.78
N THR A 2 7.11 13.65 34.55
CA THR A 2 5.89 13.36 33.77
C THR A 2 5.88 11.91 33.24
N ALA A 3 4.71 11.29 33.15
CA ALA A 3 4.55 9.91 32.67
C ALA A 3 5.19 9.70 31.29
N ASN A 4 5.21 10.73 30.44
CA ASN A 4 5.82 10.70 29.12
C ASN A 4 7.37 10.66 29.17
N LYS A 5 7.99 11.33 30.15
CA LYS A 5 9.44 11.21 30.41
C LYS A 5 9.80 9.83 30.97
N ALA A 6 8.95 9.26 31.82
CA ALA A 6 9.15 7.91 32.35
C ALA A 6 9.06 6.85 31.23
N ARG A 7 8.09 6.98 30.32
CA ARG A 7 7.92 6.10 29.16
C ARG A 7 9.10 6.18 28.18
N LYS A 8 9.51 7.40 27.77
CA LYS A 8 10.69 7.58 26.88
C LYS A 8 11.98 7.06 27.52
N ARG A 9 12.13 7.20 28.84
CA ARG A 9 13.26 6.62 29.59
C ARG A 9 13.19 5.10 29.60
N ALA A 10 12.03 4.50 29.84
CA ALA A 10 11.86 3.05 29.82
C ALA A 10 12.14 2.43 28.43
N THR A 11 11.71 3.08 27.34
CA THR A 11 12.01 2.64 25.97
C THR A 11 13.49 2.78 25.64
N ARG A 12 14.16 3.86 26.09
CA ARG A 12 15.62 4.02 25.93
C ARG A 12 16.42 2.98 26.73
N THR A 13 16.00 2.70 27.96
CA THR A 13 16.62 1.67 28.79
C THR A 13 16.51 0.30 28.15
N ARG A 14 15.33 -0.07 27.63
CA ARG A 14 15.14 -1.32 26.88
C ARG A 14 15.98 -1.40 25.61
N ALA A 15 16.04 -0.32 24.83
CA ALA A 15 16.88 -0.25 23.64
C ALA A 15 18.36 -0.49 23.98
N ALA A 16 18.84 0.11 25.07
CA ALA A 16 20.21 -0.05 25.54
C ALA A 16 20.49 -1.46 26.08
N GLU A 17 19.56 -2.06 26.81
CA GLU A 17 19.70 -3.42 27.37
C GLU A 17 19.65 -4.51 26.28
N ALA A 18 18.84 -4.32 25.24
CA ALA A 18 18.75 -5.23 24.10
C ALA A 18 19.79 -4.96 23.01
N GLY A 19 20.58 -3.89 23.12
CA GLY A 19 21.57 -3.50 22.11
C GLY A 19 20.96 -3.11 20.75
N ILE A 20 19.69 -2.70 20.73
CA ILE A 20 18.94 -2.36 19.52
C ILE A 20 18.62 -0.87 19.44
N SER A 21 18.21 -0.39 18.26
CA SER A 21 17.83 1.01 18.10
C SER A 21 16.57 1.33 18.92
N TYR A 22 16.44 2.60 19.34
CA TYR A 22 15.26 3.10 20.05
C TYR A 22 13.96 2.80 19.28
N THR A 23 14.01 2.88 17.95
CA THR A 23 12.89 2.59 17.06
C THR A 23 12.48 1.11 17.13
N ALA A 24 13.43 0.18 17.10
CA ALA A 24 13.13 -1.25 17.25
C ALA A 24 12.51 -1.57 18.62
N ALA A 25 13.07 -1.02 19.69
CA ALA A 25 12.54 -1.17 21.05
C ALA A 25 11.16 -0.50 21.27
N HIS A 26 10.76 0.41 20.39
CA HIS A 26 9.45 1.06 20.43
C HIS A 26 8.34 0.19 19.81
N PHE A 27 8.66 -0.64 18.83
CA PHE A 27 7.71 -1.47 18.09
C PHE A 27 7.60 -2.93 18.58
N GLU A 28 8.46 -3.38 19.49
CA GLU A 28 8.49 -4.77 19.97
C GLU A 28 7.39 -5.17 21.00
N ASN A 29 6.31 -4.41 21.19
CA ASN A 29 5.27 -4.82 22.14
C ASN A 29 4.09 -5.58 21.48
N THR A 30 4.22 -6.92 21.50
CA THR A 30 3.19 -7.98 21.58
C THR A 30 2.13 -8.14 20.47
N ALA A 31 2.44 -9.00 19.50
CA ALA A 31 1.55 -9.96 18.83
C ALA A 31 2.39 -11.20 18.41
N PRO A 32 1.83 -12.42 18.32
CA PRO A 32 2.60 -13.65 18.26
C PRO A 32 3.49 -13.74 17.03
N ARG A 33 4.69 -14.30 17.24
CA ARG A 33 5.74 -14.54 16.24
C ARG A 33 5.13 -15.28 15.03
N PRO A 34 5.19 -14.74 13.80
CA PRO A 34 4.70 -15.47 12.64
C PRO A 34 5.61 -16.68 12.38
N VAL A 35 4.98 -17.81 12.05
CA VAL A 35 5.65 -18.98 11.48
C VAL A 35 6.24 -18.55 10.13
N GLY A 36 7.51 -18.86 9.90
CA GLY A 36 8.25 -18.43 8.71
C GLY A 36 8.98 -17.11 8.90
N GLU A 37 10.05 -17.13 9.69
CA GLU A 37 10.92 -15.98 9.94
C GLU A 37 11.57 -15.50 8.63
N GLN A 38 11.02 -14.45 8.02
CA GLN A 38 11.73 -13.67 7.00
C GLN A 38 12.99 -13.10 7.65
N ARG A 39 14.16 -13.32 7.02
CA ARG A 39 15.42 -12.89 7.62
C ARG A 39 15.45 -11.36 7.77
N PRO A 40 16.08 -10.83 8.84
CA PRO A 40 16.12 -9.39 9.14
C PRO A 40 16.69 -8.52 8.01
N GLU A 41 17.56 -9.09 7.17
CA GLU A 41 18.14 -8.45 5.97
C GLU A 41 17.11 -8.09 4.89
N TRP A 42 15.89 -8.64 5.01
CA TRP A 42 14.77 -8.40 4.13
C TRP A 42 13.69 -7.52 4.76
N ALA A 43 13.83 -7.08 6.02
CA ALA A 43 12.88 -6.18 6.65
C ALA A 43 13.23 -4.70 6.39
N GLY A 44 12.34 -3.96 5.74
CA GLY A 44 12.45 -2.50 5.59
C GLY A 44 11.62 -1.94 4.43
N ILE A 45 11.27 -0.65 4.52
CA ILE A 45 10.49 0.16 3.54
C ILE A 45 10.96 -0.02 2.08
N ASP A 46 12.22 -0.43 1.91
CA ASP A 46 12.89 -0.52 0.63
C ASP A 46 12.83 -1.89 -0.05
N TRP A 47 12.42 -2.97 0.63
CA TRP A 47 12.37 -4.30 0.02
C TRP A 47 11.03 -4.59 -0.67
N TYR A 48 9.94 -4.09 -0.10
CA TYR A 48 8.56 -4.37 -0.48
C TYR A 48 8.04 -3.55 -1.67
N ALA A 49 8.91 -2.87 -2.41
CA ALA A 49 8.53 -2.07 -3.59
C ALA A 49 9.17 -2.57 -4.89
N PHE A 50 10.00 -3.63 -4.80
CA PHE A 50 10.76 -4.14 -5.93
C PHE A 50 10.78 -5.66 -5.92
N PRO A 51 10.33 -6.34 -6.99
CA PRO A 51 11.00 -7.58 -7.29
C PRO A 51 12.47 -7.32 -7.59
N PRO A 52 13.35 -8.21 -7.13
CA PRO A 52 14.70 -8.34 -7.62
C PRO A 52 14.78 -8.31 -9.14
N GLU A 53 15.96 -8.05 -9.69
CA GLU A 53 16.16 -8.32 -11.11
C GLU A 53 15.76 -9.76 -11.42
N PRO A 54 14.79 -9.98 -12.33
CA PRO A 54 14.47 -11.33 -12.73
C PRO A 54 15.73 -11.95 -13.38
N PRO A 55 15.94 -13.27 -13.27
CA PRO A 55 17.11 -13.92 -13.84
C PRO A 55 17.34 -13.53 -15.30
N ARG A 56 18.62 -13.40 -15.70
CA ARG A 56 19.00 -13.10 -17.09
C ARG A 56 18.26 -14.05 -18.05
N GLY A 57 17.49 -13.50 -18.98
CA GLY A 57 16.67 -14.27 -19.94
C GLY A 57 15.16 -14.14 -19.75
N CYS A 58 14.69 -13.61 -18.61
CA CYS A 58 13.28 -13.23 -18.46
C CYS A 58 12.97 -12.00 -19.32
N ARG A 59 12.11 -12.13 -20.34
CA ARG A 59 11.63 -11.05 -21.21
C ARG A 59 10.64 -10.07 -20.52
N LEU A 60 10.82 -9.83 -19.22
CA LEU A 60 9.96 -8.97 -18.40
C LEU A 60 10.52 -7.53 -18.28
N GLY A 61 11.70 -7.28 -18.86
CA GLY A 61 12.56 -6.13 -18.52
C GLY A 61 12.09 -4.73 -18.93
N VAL A 62 11.01 -4.56 -19.70
CA VAL A 62 10.65 -3.23 -20.22
C VAL A 62 9.60 -2.51 -19.37
N LEU A 63 8.65 -3.23 -18.76
CA LEU A 63 7.50 -2.60 -18.09
C LEU A 63 7.81 -2.10 -16.67
N HIS A 64 8.83 -2.64 -16.00
CA HIS A 64 9.17 -2.31 -14.61
C HIS A 64 10.30 -1.27 -14.47
N ALA A 65 10.95 -0.86 -15.57
CA ALA A 65 12.08 0.07 -15.53
C ALA A 65 11.68 1.48 -15.00
N ASN A 66 10.50 1.97 -15.38
CA ASN A 66 10.00 3.29 -14.95
C ASN A 66 9.59 3.32 -13.47
N GLN A 67 9.00 2.23 -12.97
CA GLN A 67 8.68 2.08 -11.54
C GLN A 67 9.96 1.99 -10.70
N ARG A 68 10.98 1.25 -11.17
CA ARG A 68 12.31 1.18 -10.53
C ARG A 68 13.02 2.53 -10.49
N TYR A 69 12.97 3.28 -11.58
CA TYR A 69 13.54 4.63 -11.66
C TYR A 69 12.90 5.57 -10.63
N TYR A 70 11.57 5.60 -10.55
CA TYR A 70 10.85 6.47 -9.61
C TYR A 70 11.24 6.21 -8.15
N TRP A 71 11.38 4.95 -7.75
CA TRP A 71 11.73 4.61 -6.37
C TRP A 71 13.23 4.74 -6.05
N THR A 72 14.11 4.56 -7.04
CA THR A 72 15.53 4.92 -6.92
C THR A 72 15.68 6.42 -6.66
N ILE A 73 14.83 7.25 -7.28
CA ILE A 73 14.75 8.68 -6.98
C ILE A 73 14.14 8.90 -5.59
N ARG A 74 13.08 8.17 -5.17
CA ARG A 74 12.49 8.30 -3.82
C ARG A 74 13.46 8.05 -2.68
N ARG A 75 14.33 7.04 -2.78
CA ARG A 75 15.41 6.83 -1.78
C ARG A 75 16.31 8.05 -1.65
N ARG A 76 16.51 8.75 -2.75
CA ARG A 76 17.25 10.01 -2.79
C ARG A 76 16.36 11.22 -2.48
N TRP A 77 15.03 11.12 -2.35
CA TRP A 77 14.18 12.28 -2.06
C TRP A 77 14.48 12.91 -0.72
N ALA A 78 14.82 12.12 0.31
CA ALA A 78 15.29 12.68 1.56
C ALA A 78 16.54 13.56 1.37
N SER A 79 17.38 13.24 0.38
CA SER A 79 18.60 13.99 0.05
C SER A 79 18.41 15.08 -1.03
N ILE A 80 17.47 14.90 -1.96
CA ILE A 80 17.26 15.76 -3.14
C ILE A 80 16.14 16.77 -2.89
N ALA A 81 15.11 16.41 -2.11
CA ALA A 81 13.93 17.21 -1.84
C ALA A 81 13.38 16.95 -0.42
N PRO A 82 14.17 17.23 0.64
CA PRO A 82 13.75 16.96 2.03
C PRO A 82 12.45 17.66 2.42
N GLU A 83 12.21 18.87 1.92
CA GLU A 83 10.95 19.60 2.14
C GLU A 83 9.74 18.87 1.53
N GLN A 84 9.92 18.21 0.39
CA GLN A 84 8.86 17.40 -0.22
C GLN A 84 8.53 16.18 0.64
N VAL A 85 9.54 15.53 1.21
CA VAL A 85 9.34 14.39 2.12
C VAL A 85 8.63 14.83 3.39
N GLN A 86 9.02 15.97 3.97
CA GLN A 86 8.34 16.57 5.12
C GLN A 86 6.86 16.89 4.82
N ARG A 87 6.56 17.48 3.65
CA ARG A 87 5.18 17.74 3.22
C ARG A 87 4.37 16.46 3.07
N GLN A 88 5.00 15.39 2.57
CA GLN A 88 4.35 14.08 2.47
C GLN A 88 4.06 13.47 3.84
N ALA A 89 4.97 13.62 4.81
CA ALA A 89 4.75 13.14 6.18
C ALA A 89 3.55 13.86 6.83
N HIS A 90 3.47 15.18 6.68
CA HIS A 90 2.31 15.95 7.13
C HIS A 90 1.01 15.60 6.39
N SER A 91 1.08 15.33 5.08
CA SER A 91 -0.08 14.89 4.31
C SER A 91 -0.55 13.50 4.71
N ALA A 92 0.38 12.59 5.02
CA ALA A 92 0.08 11.23 5.47
C ALA A 92 -0.62 11.22 6.83
N ALA A 93 -0.31 12.21 7.69
CA ALA A 93 -0.84 12.33 9.05
C ALA A 93 -2.23 12.93 9.13
N ASP A 94 -2.79 13.42 8.02
CA ASP A 94 -4.18 13.88 7.95
C ASP A 94 -5.07 12.74 7.41
N PRO A 95 -5.94 12.13 8.23
CA PRO A 95 -6.82 11.05 7.78
C PRO A 95 -7.65 11.42 6.55
N LEU A 96 -8.09 12.68 6.45
CA LEU A 96 -8.88 13.18 5.32
C LEU A 96 -8.05 13.34 4.03
N ARG A 97 -6.73 13.27 4.11
CA ARG A 97 -5.82 13.32 2.96
C ARG A 97 -5.15 11.98 2.69
N ARG A 98 -5.47 10.92 3.43
CA ARG A 98 -4.86 9.58 3.27
C ARG A 98 -4.94 9.08 1.83
N ALA A 99 -6.10 9.20 1.19
CA ALA A 99 -6.29 8.83 -0.22
C ALA A 99 -5.37 9.59 -1.18
N GLN A 100 -5.23 10.91 -0.99
CA GLN A 100 -4.38 11.77 -1.82
C GLN A 100 -2.90 11.49 -1.56
N HIS A 101 -2.53 11.27 -0.30
CA HIS A 101 -1.17 10.89 0.06
C HIS A 101 -0.80 9.58 -0.65
N LEU A 102 -1.57 8.51 -0.50
CA LEU A 102 -1.24 7.24 -1.14
C LEU A 102 -1.21 7.33 -2.68
N ALA A 103 -2.16 8.03 -3.29
CA ALA A 103 -2.15 8.24 -4.74
C ALA A 103 -0.96 9.12 -5.22
N GLY A 104 -0.52 10.09 -4.42
CA GLY A 104 0.63 10.93 -4.77
C GLY A 104 1.97 10.27 -4.45
N TRP A 105 1.99 9.39 -3.46
CA TRP A 105 3.18 8.70 -2.96
C TRP A 105 3.55 7.50 -3.83
N TRP A 106 2.55 6.78 -4.37
CA TRP A 106 2.73 5.69 -5.31
C TRP A 106 2.51 6.17 -6.74
N PRO A 107 3.54 6.26 -7.60
CA PRO A 107 3.42 6.83 -8.93
C PRO A 107 2.43 6.02 -9.78
N GLU A 108 1.77 6.70 -10.71
CA GLU A 108 1.00 6.01 -11.75
C GLU A 108 1.96 5.16 -12.59
N GLY A 109 1.57 3.92 -12.84
CA GLY A 109 2.30 2.95 -13.64
C GLY A 109 1.40 1.77 -13.97
N LEU A 110 1.91 0.79 -14.72
CA LEU A 110 1.08 -0.29 -15.26
C LEU A 110 0.31 -1.09 -14.19
N ILE A 111 0.85 -1.20 -12.98
CA ILE A 111 0.23 -1.92 -11.85
C ILE A 111 -0.61 -0.99 -10.97
N TYR A 112 -0.16 0.24 -10.78
CA TYR A 112 -0.82 1.24 -9.92
C TYR A 112 -1.60 2.27 -10.77
N PHE A 113 -2.24 1.80 -11.84
CA PHE A 113 -2.79 2.63 -12.91
C PHE A 113 -4.12 3.29 -12.54
N GLY A 114 -4.45 4.36 -13.27
CA GLY A 114 -5.80 4.91 -13.32
C GLY A 114 -5.89 6.33 -12.76
N ARG A 115 -6.33 7.25 -13.61
CA ARG A 115 -6.41 8.69 -13.32
C ARG A 115 -7.33 9.04 -12.14
N THR A 116 -8.27 8.17 -11.81
CA THR A 116 -9.26 8.34 -10.73
C THR A 116 -8.99 7.45 -9.52
N ARG A 117 -7.75 6.93 -9.38
CA ARG A 117 -7.36 6.07 -8.26
C ARG A 117 -7.49 6.76 -6.91
N ASP A 118 -7.18 8.05 -6.83
CA ASP A 118 -7.40 8.86 -5.63
C ASP A 118 -8.87 8.90 -5.22
N VAL A 119 -9.80 8.93 -6.19
CA VAL A 119 -11.24 8.85 -5.96
C VAL A 119 -11.63 7.47 -5.43
N ALA A 120 -11.09 6.39 -6.00
CA ALA A 120 -11.31 5.03 -5.51
C ALA A 120 -10.84 4.86 -4.06
N LEU A 121 -9.62 5.33 -3.75
CA LEU A 121 -9.10 5.35 -2.37
C LEU A 121 -9.99 6.20 -1.46
N SER A 122 -10.48 7.35 -1.93
CA SER A 122 -11.38 8.22 -1.14
C SER A 122 -12.69 7.51 -0.80
N VAL A 123 -13.26 6.73 -1.72
CA VAL A 123 -14.44 5.88 -1.46
C VAL A 123 -14.15 4.86 -0.36
N LEU A 124 -13.04 4.11 -0.47
CA LEU A 124 -12.67 3.10 0.51
C LEU A 124 -12.42 3.69 1.91
N TYR A 125 -11.66 4.79 2.00
CA TYR A 125 -11.39 5.44 3.29
C TYR A 125 -12.62 6.11 3.90
N THR A 126 -13.54 6.63 3.09
CA THR A 126 -14.81 7.17 3.58
C THR A 126 -15.59 6.10 4.35
N ILE A 127 -15.71 4.91 3.76
CA ILE A 127 -16.40 3.79 4.39
C ILE A 127 -15.60 3.29 5.59
N ALA A 128 -14.29 3.06 5.43
CA ALA A 128 -13.47 2.50 6.50
C ALA A 128 -13.43 3.38 7.76
N MET A 129 -13.31 4.70 7.61
CA MET A 129 -13.34 5.63 8.75
C MET A 129 -14.75 5.78 9.36
N HIS A 130 -15.80 5.50 8.60
CA HIS A 130 -17.17 5.51 9.11
C HIS A 130 -17.49 4.24 9.90
N ASP A 131 -17.12 3.07 9.36
CA ASP A 131 -17.45 1.77 9.94
C ASP A 131 -16.49 1.36 11.07
N TRP A 132 -15.23 1.83 11.01
CA TRP A 132 -14.19 1.55 12.02
C TRP A 132 -13.47 2.84 12.48
N PRO A 133 -14.18 3.78 13.13
CA PRO A 133 -13.59 5.05 13.57
C PRO A 133 -12.45 4.85 14.59
N ASP A 134 -12.51 3.78 15.39
CA ASP A 134 -11.49 3.46 16.40
C ASP A 134 -10.14 3.04 15.80
N LEU A 135 -10.09 2.72 14.50
CA LEU A 135 -8.84 2.41 13.79
C LEU A 135 -8.13 3.65 13.25
N VAL A 136 -8.75 4.83 13.34
CA VAL A 136 -8.08 6.08 12.98
C VAL A 136 -7.03 6.39 14.05
N PRO A 137 -5.74 6.52 13.70
CA PRO A 137 -4.70 6.74 14.69
C PRO A 137 -4.89 8.07 15.42
N ASN A 138 -4.45 8.11 16.68
CA ASN A 138 -4.55 9.29 17.51
C ASN A 138 -3.80 10.49 16.88
N ALA A 139 -4.46 11.65 16.84
CA ALA A 139 -3.93 12.86 16.20
C ALA A 139 -2.61 13.37 16.81
N GLU A 140 -2.41 13.24 18.13
CA GLU A 140 -1.14 13.64 18.78
C GLU A 140 0.00 12.72 18.36
N VAL A 141 -0.28 11.42 18.25
CA VAL A 141 0.71 10.43 17.77
C VAL A 141 1.05 10.72 16.30
N LEU A 142 0.06 10.95 15.45
CA LEU A 142 0.28 11.30 14.04
C LEU A 142 1.09 12.60 13.89
N ALA A 143 0.85 13.60 14.74
CA ALA A 143 1.63 14.83 14.75
C ALA A 143 3.09 14.60 15.18
N GLU A 144 3.34 13.77 16.20
CA GLU A 144 4.71 13.41 16.62
C GLU A 144 5.44 12.64 15.51
N LEU A 145 4.79 11.69 14.85
CA LEU A 145 5.35 10.92 13.74
C LEU A 145 5.63 11.81 12.52
N ALA A 146 4.72 12.70 12.15
CA ALA A 146 4.93 13.64 11.05
C ALA A 146 6.06 14.64 11.34
N ALA A 147 6.22 15.06 12.60
CA ALA A 147 7.30 15.94 13.02
C ALA A 147 8.69 15.29 12.90
N ALA A 148 8.76 13.95 12.89
CA ALA A 148 10.01 13.22 12.59
C ALA A 148 10.42 13.34 11.11
N GLY A 149 9.51 13.80 10.24
CA GLY A 149 9.80 14.15 8.84
C GLY A 149 9.81 12.99 7.86
N GLU A 150 9.49 11.78 8.33
CA GLU A 150 9.39 10.59 7.49
C GLU A 150 7.93 10.14 7.37
N PRO A 151 7.42 9.86 6.15
CA PRO A 151 6.05 9.36 5.98
C PRO A 151 5.86 7.92 6.47
N ALA A 152 6.90 7.10 6.46
CA ALA A 152 6.79 5.67 6.72
C ALA A 152 6.30 5.29 8.13
N PRO A 153 6.72 5.98 9.21
CA PRO A 153 6.13 5.75 10.53
C PRO A 153 4.64 6.13 10.60
N VAL A 154 4.23 7.16 9.87
CA VAL A 154 2.81 7.57 9.77
C VAL A 154 2.01 6.49 9.03
N ASP A 155 2.54 6.06 7.90
CA ASP A 155 2.06 4.95 7.09
C ASP A 155 1.86 3.66 7.90
N ALA A 156 2.83 3.31 8.75
CA ALA A 156 2.72 2.15 9.64
C ALA A 156 1.61 2.30 10.69
N ALA A 157 1.39 3.51 11.21
CA ALA A 157 0.31 3.77 12.16
C ALA A 157 -1.08 3.57 11.53
N PHE A 158 -1.22 3.80 10.22
CA PHE A 158 -2.47 3.58 9.48
C PHE A 158 -2.68 2.14 9.00
N ALA A 159 -1.74 1.22 9.21
CA ALA A 159 -1.77 -0.10 8.58
C ALA A 159 -3.07 -0.91 8.83
N GLU A 160 -3.63 -0.85 10.04
CA GLU A 160 -4.92 -1.52 10.33
C GLU A 160 -6.09 -0.89 9.57
N LEU A 161 -6.19 0.44 9.55
CA LEU A 161 -7.22 1.13 8.76
C LEU A 161 -7.07 0.84 7.26
N ASP A 162 -5.84 0.86 6.76
CA ASP A 162 -5.52 0.56 5.35
C ASP A 162 -5.92 -0.88 4.98
N ARG A 163 -5.73 -1.83 5.90
CA ARG A 163 -6.17 -3.23 5.75
C ARG A 163 -7.68 -3.33 5.67
N HIS A 164 -8.41 -2.65 6.56
CA HIS A 164 -9.87 -2.62 6.51
C HIS A 164 -10.39 -1.98 5.24
N ALA A 165 -9.80 -0.86 4.80
CA ALA A 165 -10.11 -0.23 3.53
C ALA A 165 -9.86 -1.18 2.34
N ARG A 166 -8.76 -1.95 2.37
CA ARG A 166 -8.44 -2.94 1.35
C ARG A 166 -9.44 -4.11 1.31
N LEU A 167 -9.93 -4.55 2.46
CA LEU A 167 -10.86 -5.69 2.58
C LEU A 167 -12.30 -5.36 2.17
N LEU A 168 -12.69 -4.08 2.11
CA LEU A 168 -14.02 -3.66 1.64
C LEU A 168 -14.34 -4.13 0.21
N ALA A 169 -13.34 -4.14 -0.68
CA ALA A 169 -13.51 -4.63 -2.05
C ALA A 169 -13.50 -6.17 -2.15
N GLY A 170 -13.19 -6.86 -1.05
CA GLY A 170 -13.03 -8.30 -0.99
C GLY A 170 -11.96 -8.85 -1.94
N ASP A 171 -12.10 -10.13 -2.24
CA ASP A 171 -11.25 -10.87 -3.20
C ASP A 171 -11.80 -10.84 -4.63
N GLN A 172 -12.99 -10.28 -4.85
CA GLN A 172 -13.61 -10.29 -6.18
C GLN A 172 -12.93 -9.28 -7.12
N ARG A 173 -12.73 -9.69 -8.37
CA ARG A 173 -12.03 -8.86 -9.36
C ARG A 173 -12.86 -7.66 -9.82
N HIS A 174 -14.18 -7.79 -9.93
CA HIS A 174 -15.00 -6.84 -10.71
C HIS A 174 -16.33 -6.38 -10.04
N ALA A 175 -16.60 -6.68 -8.76
CA ALA A 175 -17.74 -6.09 -8.02
C ALA A 175 -17.46 -6.07 -6.50
N PRO A 176 -17.86 -5.02 -5.74
CA PRO A 176 -19.02 -4.14 -5.98
C PRO A 176 -18.64 -2.64 -5.95
N THR A 177 -17.87 -2.15 -6.93
CA THR A 177 -17.49 -0.72 -7.01
C THR A 177 -18.71 0.20 -6.95
N VAL A 178 -19.82 -0.18 -7.57
CA VAL A 178 -21.07 0.60 -7.53
C VAL A 178 -21.64 0.68 -6.11
N GLU A 179 -21.72 -0.44 -5.38
CA GLU A 179 -22.29 -0.46 -4.03
C GLU A 179 -21.40 0.31 -3.05
N LEU A 180 -20.08 0.14 -3.15
CA LEU A 180 -19.12 0.93 -2.36
C LEU A 180 -19.26 2.42 -2.65
N VAL A 181 -19.45 2.79 -3.92
CA VAL A 181 -19.66 4.19 -4.30
C VAL A 181 -20.97 4.73 -3.72
N GLU A 182 -22.07 3.99 -3.80
CA GLU A 182 -23.35 4.42 -3.23
C GLU A 182 -23.33 4.49 -1.69
N GLN A 183 -22.66 3.55 -1.03
CA GLN A 183 -22.43 3.59 0.42
C GLN A 183 -21.61 4.82 0.80
N ALA A 184 -20.48 5.06 0.14
CA ALA A 184 -19.65 6.23 0.38
C ALA A 184 -20.42 7.54 0.10
N ARG A 185 -21.21 7.61 -0.99
CA ARG A 185 -22.05 8.77 -1.29
C ARG A 185 -23.05 9.05 -0.17
N THR A 186 -23.69 8.03 0.37
CA THR A 186 -24.64 8.16 1.48
C THR A 186 -23.94 8.76 2.72
N ILE A 187 -22.79 8.21 3.10
CA ILE A 187 -21.97 8.71 4.22
C ILE A 187 -21.57 10.17 3.99
N LEU A 188 -21.06 10.51 2.80
CA LEU A 188 -20.59 11.86 2.48
C LEU A 188 -21.73 12.87 2.41
N GLN A 189 -22.92 12.47 1.95
CA GLN A 189 -24.10 13.34 1.95
C GLN A 189 -24.50 13.74 3.37
N THR A 190 -24.49 12.79 4.31
CA THR A 190 -24.72 13.08 5.74
C THR A 190 -23.66 14.03 6.29
N GLN A 191 -22.38 13.78 5.98
CA GLN A 191 -21.27 14.63 6.43
C GLN A 191 -21.30 16.05 5.80
N ALA A 192 -21.78 16.18 4.57
CA ALA A 192 -21.91 17.47 3.89
C ALA A 192 -23.08 18.31 4.44
N ALA A 193 -24.12 17.65 4.93
CA ALA A 193 -25.26 18.30 5.59
C ALA A 193 -24.96 18.73 7.04
N ASP A 194 -23.98 18.09 7.69
CA ASP A 194 -23.54 18.44 9.04
C ASP A 194 -22.76 19.76 9.05
N THR A 195 -23.23 20.72 9.85
CA THR A 195 -22.61 22.05 9.99
C THR A 195 -21.69 22.16 11.20
N SER A 196 -21.58 21.11 12.02
CA SER A 196 -20.79 21.11 13.25
C SER A 196 -19.28 21.09 13.01
N ASP A 197 -18.83 20.48 11.92
CA ASP A 197 -17.43 20.42 11.49
C ASP A 197 -17.25 20.95 10.06
N PRO A 198 -16.84 22.23 9.88
CA PRO A 198 -16.62 22.84 8.57
C PRO A 198 -15.57 22.12 7.72
N ARG A 199 -14.55 21.51 8.35
CA ARG A 199 -13.47 20.81 7.63
C ARG A 199 -13.99 19.48 7.07
N ARG A 200 -14.71 18.71 7.89
CA ARG A 200 -15.33 17.45 7.46
C ARG A 200 -16.38 17.69 6.37
N ARG A 201 -17.22 18.70 6.56
CA ARG A 201 -18.19 19.13 5.52
C ARG A 201 -17.49 19.47 4.21
N ARG A 202 -16.44 20.31 4.25
CA ARG A 202 -15.72 20.70 3.05
C ARG A 202 -15.06 19.51 2.34
N HIS A 203 -14.47 18.60 3.11
CA HIS A 203 -13.92 17.36 2.56
C HIS A 203 -15.01 16.54 1.86
N ALA A 204 -16.18 16.39 2.48
CA ALA A 204 -17.29 15.64 1.92
C ALA A 204 -17.84 16.25 0.62
N GLU A 205 -17.99 17.58 0.56
CA GLU A 205 -18.37 18.30 -0.66
C GLU A 205 -17.38 18.03 -1.82
N ILE A 206 -16.07 18.07 -1.54
CA ILE A 206 -15.03 17.82 -2.54
C ILE A 206 -15.07 16.36 -3.00
N ALA A 207 -15.19 15.40 -2.07
CA ALA A 207 -15.26 13.98 -2.38
C ALA A 207 -16.48 13.65 -3.25
N LEU A 208 -17.67 14.17 -2.91
CA LEU A 208 -18.88 14.01 -3.73
C LEU A 208 -18.72 14.59 -5.14
N ALA A 209 -18.11 15.76 -5.27
CA ALA A 209 -17.84 16.37 -6.57
C ALA A 209 -16.88 15.51 -7.41
N ASN A 210 -15.84 14.94 -6.80
CA ASN A 210 -14.89 14.07 -7.47
C ASN A 210 -15.51 12.73 -7.89
N ILE A 211 -16.36 12.13 -7.04
CA ILE A 211 -17.13 10.92 -7.40
C ILE A 211 -18.03 11.21 -8.60
N ARG A 212 -18.78 12.32 -8.57
CA ARG A 212 -19.65 12.72 -9.69
C ARG A 212 -18.85 12.88 -10.98
N ARG A 213 -17.70 13.55 -10.90
CA ARG A 213 -16.79 13.73 -12.04
C ARG A 213 -16.29 12.39 -12.59
N ALA A 214 -15.83 11.47 -11.73
CA ALA A 214 -15.31 10.17 -12.16
C ALA A 214 -16.37 9.28 -12.84
N LEU A 215 -17.65 9.47 -12.52
CA LEU A 215 -18.78 8.72 -13.10
C LEU A 215 -19.42 9.42 -14.32
N THR A 216 -19.03 10.66 -14.61
CA THR A 216 -19.55 11.39 -15.78
C THR A 216 -18.66 11.08 -16.98
N PRO A 217 -19.20 10.64 -18.14
CA PRO A 217 -18.41 10.53 -19.36
C PRO A 217 -17.89 11.92 -19.76
N TYR A 218 -16.58 12.06 -19.98
CA TYR A 218 -15.95 13.37 -20.25
C TYR A 218 -15.45 13.54 -21.68
N ASP A 219 -15.36 12.45 -22.44
CA ASP A 219 -14.86 12.49 -23.81
C ASP A 219 -15.65 11.54 -24.70
N VAL A 220 -15.57 11.75 -26.01
CA VAL A 220 -16.12 10.86 -27.02
C VAL A 220 -14.93 10.31 -27.80
N GLY A 221 -14.77 8.99 -27.81
CA GLY A 221 -13.74 8.31 -28.56
C GLY A 221 -13.77 8.68 -30.05
N ARG A 222 -12.69 8.40 -30.77
CA ARG A 222 -12.63 8.58 -32.23
C ARG A 222 -13.75 7.85 -32.98
N ASP A 223 -14.39 6.88 -32.33
CA ASP A 223 -15.50 6.05 -32.78
C ASP A 223 -16.90 6.59 -32.38
N GLY A 224 -16.97 7.74 -31.71
CA GLY A 224 -18.25 8.34 -31.31
C GLY A 224 -18.83 7.81 -29.99
N TYR A 225 -18.12 6.94 -29.27
CA TYR A 225 -18.60 6.39 -28.00
C TYR A 225 -18.08 7.17 -26.78
N PRO A 226 -18.90 7.40 -25.74
CA PRO A 226 -18.43 8.06 -24.53
C PRO A 226 -17.30 7.28 -23.88
N ILE A 227 -16.16 7.93 -23.63
CA ILE A 227 -15.07 7.39 -22.82
C ILE A 227 -15.43 7.61 -21.36
N ALA A 228 -15.90 6.55 -20.70
CA ALA A 228 -15.97 6.50 -19.24
C ALA A 228 -14.71 5.78 -18.73
N GLU A 229 -13.75 6.50 -18.14
CA GLU A 229 -12.61 5.87 -17.45
C GLU A 229 -13.04 5.22 -16.13
N GLY A 230 -14.20 5.64 -15.58
CA GLY A 230 -14.76 5.12 -14.33
C GLY A 230 -13.89 5.41 -13.11
N ILE A 231 -14.20 4.75 -12.00
CA ILE A 231 -13.40 4.79 -10.76
C ILE A 231 -12.36 3.67 -10.82
N ALA A 232 -11.08 4.02 -10.79
CA ALA A 232 -9.95 3.10 -10.94
C ALA A 232 -9.69 2.26 -9.68
N MET A 233 -10.66 1.41 -9.31
CA MET A 233 -10.58 0.53 -8.15
C MET A 233 -9.38 -0.44 -8.19
N PRO A 234 -9.04 -1.12 -9.32
CA PRO A 234 -7.91 -2.04 -9.35
C PRO A 234 -6.58 -1.39 -8.96
N GLY A 235 -6.29 -0.20 -9.50
CA GLY A 235 -5.08 0.55 -9.14
C GLY A 235 -5.05 1.00 -7.68
N ALA A 236 -6.21 1.31 -7.09
CA ALA A 236 -6.31 1.66 -5.67
C ALA A 236 -6.02 0.46 -4.78
N LEU A 237 -6.56 -0.71 -5.12
CA LEU A 237 -6.28 -1.95 -4.38
C LEU A 237 -4.82 -2.36 -4.49
N ALA A 238 -4.22 -2.23 -5.67
CA ALA A 238 -2.79 -2.49 -5.85
C ALA A 238 -1.92 -1.51 -5.04
N THR A 239 -2.32 -0.24 -4.94
CA THR A 239 -1.66 0.75 -4.08
C THR A 239 -1.80 0.41 -2.60
N LEU A 240 -2.97 -0.03 -2.14
CA LEU A 240 -3.17 -0.50 -0.77
C LEU A 240 -2.35 -1.76 -0.47
N ASP A 241 -2.34 -2.74 -1.37
CA ASP A 241 -1.52 -3.96 -1.23
C ASP A 241 -0.03 -3.63 -1.09
N ALA A 242 0.48 -2.75 -1.94
CA ALA A 242 1.89 -2.37 -1.88
C ALA A 242 2.23 -1.54 -0.62
N MET A 243 1.32 -0.67 -0.19
CA MET A 243 1.44 0.06 1.07
C MET A 243 1.47 -0.89 2.27
N LEU A 244 0.52 -1.83 2.35
CA LEU A 244 0.46 -2.82 3.43
C LEU A 244 1.68 -3.74 3.42
N CYS A 245 2.15 -4.20 2.25
CA CYS A 245 3.39 -4.97 2.18
C CYS A 245 4.59 -4.19 2.73
N SER A 246 4.66 -2.87 2.45
CA SER A 246 5.72 -2.00 2.97
C SER A 246 5.75 -1.91 4.50
N SER A 247 4.59 -1.93 5.17
CA SER A 247 4.50 -1.78 6.63
C SER A 247 4.35 -3.09 7.40
N GLN A 248 3.82 -4.15 6.77
CA GLN A 248 3.43 -5.40 7.43
C GLN A 248 4.17 -6.64 6.89
N GLY A 249 5.00 -6.48 5.86
CA GLY A 249 5.70 -7.57 5.21
C GLY A 249 4.91 -8.20 4.07
N GLY A 250 5.60 -8.99 3.24
CA GLY A 250 5.03 -9.65 2.06
C GLY A 250 5.72 -9.24 0.77
N PHE A 251 5.04 -9.41 -0.36
CA PHE A 251 5.54 -9.03 -1.68
C PHE A 251 4.44 -8.26 -2.42
N PRO A 252 4.68 -7.01 -2.87
CA PRO A 252 3.62 -6.20 -3.49
C PRO A 252 3.25 -6.73 -4.90
N PRO A 253 2.11 -6.28 -5.45
CA PRO A 253 1.80 -6.43 -6.87
C PRO A 253 2.93 -6.00 -7.80
N GLY A 254 3.15 -6.78 -8.85
CA GLY A 254 4.27 -6.66 -9.78
C GLY A 254 5.54 -7.38 -9.37
N THR A 255 5.56 -8.06 -8.21
CA THR A 255 6.76 -8.77 -7.76
C THR A 255 6.92 -10.11 -8.46
N VAL A 256 8.00 -10.28 -9.22
CA VAL A 256 8.50 -11.58 -9.66
C VAL A 256 9.01 -12.40 -8.48
N VAL A 257 8.40 -13.55 -8.29
CA VAL A 257 8.64 -14.51 -7.23
C VAL A 257 8.87 -15.91 -7.81
N SER A 258 9.33 -16.83 -6.97
CA SER A 258 9.38 -18.26 -7.25
C SER A 258 8.43 -19.01 -6.33
N CYS A 259 7.51 -19.77 -6.92
CA CYS A 259 6.50 -20.53 -6.21
C CYS A 259 6.66 -22.03 -6.51
N GLN A 260 6.06 -22.89 -5.69
CA GLN A 260 5.99 -24.33 -5.93
C GLN A 260 4.76 -24.64 -6.79
N ASP A 261 4.94 -25.40 -7.87
CA ASP A 261 3.85 -26.01 -8.65
C ASP A 261 4.21 -27.47 -8.94
N GLY A 262 3.38 -28.40 -8.47
CA GLY A 262 3.61 -29.84 -8.66
C GLY A 262 5.01 -30.34 -8.23
N GLY A 263 5.61 -29.72 -7.20
CA GLY A 263 6.96 -30.03 -6.71
C GLY A 263 8.11 -29.42 -7.52
N ARG A 264 7.80 -28.56 -8.51
CA ARG A 264 8.79 -27.79 -9.28
C ARG A 264 8.73 -26.32 -8.88
N ARG A 265 9.89 -25.68 -8.79
CA ARG A 265 9.97 -24.23 -8.63
C ARG A 265 9.76 -23.57 -9.99
N VAL A 266 8.79 -22.68 -10.04
CA VAL A 266 8.40 -21.92 -11.23
C VAL A 266 8.36 -20.44 -10.88
N LEU A 267 8.68 -19.60 -11.87
CA LEU A 267 8.64 -18.15 -11.68
C LEU A 267 7.21 -17.66 -11.91
N ALA A 268 6.79 -16.69 -11.11
CA ALA A 268 5.49 -16.05 -11.25
C ALA A 268 5.58 -14.56 -10.91
N GLU A 269 4.62 -13.76 -11.35
CA GLU A 269 4.44 -12.37 -10.92
C GLU A 269 3.24 -12.27 -10.00
N ILE A 270 3.39 -11.56 -8.88
CA ILE A 270 2.28 -11.26 -7.98
C ILE A 270 1.36 -10.25 -8.65
N ASP A 271 0.10 -10.62 -8.80
CA ASP A 271 -0.97 -9.73 -9.27
C ASP A 271 -1.63 -9.02 -8.09
N ARG A 272 -1.90 -9.78 -7.02
CA ARG A 272 -2.70 -9.32 -5.89
C ARG A 272 -2.28 -9.99 -4.58
N CYS A 273 -2.42 -9.26 -3.48
CA CYS A 273 -2.27 -9.79 -2.13
C CYS A 273 -3.65 -10.11 -1.52
N ARG A 274 -3.75 -11.25 -0.81
CA ARG A 274 -4.90 -11.59 0.01
C ARG A 274 -4.55 -11.45 1.48
N TRP A 275 -5.37 -10.73 2.22
CA TRP A 275 -5.07 -10.33 3.59
C TRP A 275 -5.98 -11.03 4.58
N ALA A 276 -5.43 -11.42 5.73
CA ALA A 276 -6.26 -11.76 6.88
C ALA A 276 -6.94 -10.49 7.42
N PRO A 277 -8.07 -10.61 8.15
CA PRO A 277 -8.74 -9.45 8.76
C PRO A 277 -7.89 -8.67 9.77
N ALA A 278 -6.87 -9.27 10.37
CA ALA A 278 -6.06 -8.65 11.41
C ALA A 278 -4.59 -9.06 11.30
N GLY A 279 -3.70 -8.08 11.47
CA GLY A 279 -2.25 -8.26 11.61
C GLY A 279 -1.51 -8.88 10.42
N GLY A 280 -0.19 -8.69 10.40
CA GLY A 280 0.75 -9.44 9.56
C GLY A 280 0.67 -9.19 8.04
N GLY A 281 1.52 -9.93 7.33
CA GLY A 281 1.61 -9.91 5.87
C GLY A 281 0.45 -10.63 5.17
N PRO A 282 0.47 -10.68 3.83
CA PRO A 282 -0.51 -11.43 3.05
C PRO A 282 -0.54 -12.90 3.45
N THR A 283 -1.73 -13.50 3.43
CA THR A 283 -1.91 -14.95 3.62
C THR A 283 -1.71 -15.73 2.33
N HIS A 284 -2.07 -15.11 1.20
CA HIS A 284 -1.97 -15.69 -0.13
C HIS A 284 -1.68 -14.62 -1.16
N TYR A 285 -1.23 -15.06 -2.33
CA TYR A 285 -1.06 -14.24 -3.51
C TYR A 285 -1.83 -14.82 -4.68
N ASP A 286 -2.50 -13.96 -5.44
CA ASP A 286 -2.87 -14.32 -6.82
C ASP A 286 -1.64 -14.05 -7.69
N VAL A 287 -1.17 -15.08 -8.39
CA VAL A 287 0.04 -14.99 -9.22
C VAL A 287 -0.24 -15.35 -10.68
N HIS A 288 0.54 -14.75 -11.57
CA HIS A 288 0.64 -15.11 -12.99
C HIS A 288 1.90 -15.92 -13.22
N TRP A 289 1.75 -17.20 -13.59
CA TRP A 289 2.88 -18.05 -13.91
C TRP A 289 3.56 -17.64 -15.22
N PHE A 290 4.88 -17.68 -15.22
CA PHE A 290 5.64 -17.70 -16.45
C PHE A 290 5.74 -19.16 -16.90
N GLY A 291 5.25 -19.47 -18.10
CA GLY A 291 5.47 -20.77 -18.72
C GLY A 291 6.96 -21.08 -18.84
N ALA A 292 7.31 -22.35 -19.10
CA ALA A 292 8.69 -22.71 -19.37
C ALA A 292 9.26 -21.87 -20.54
N PRO A 293 10.58 -21.65 -20.65
CA PRO A 293 11.16 -20.93 -21.77
C PRO A 293 10.69 -21.53 -23.11
N GLY A 294 9.87 -20.78 -23.86
CA GLY A 294 9.29 -21.23 -25.14
C GLY A 294 7.80 -21.62 -25.09
N GLU A 295 7.20 -21.72 -23.90
CA GLU A 295 5.76 -21.88 -23.75
C GLU A 295 5.05 -20.52 -23.77
N VAL A 296 3.86 -20.49 -24.37
CA VAL A 296 2.99 -19.32 -24.30
C VAL A 296 2.54 -19.19 -22.84
N PRO A 297 2.72 -18.03 -22.18
CA PRO A 297 2.30 -17.86 -20.81
C PRO A 297 0.80 -18.16 -20.69
N HIS A 298 0.45 -19.21 -19.95
CA HIS A 298 -0.91 -19.43 -19.53
C HIS A 298 -1.24 -18.39 -18.45
N ARG A 299 -2.06 -17.39 -18.79
CA ARG A 299 -2.66 -16.44 -17.84
C ARG A 299 -3.76 -17.10 -17.01
N ALA A 300 -3.48 -18.26 -16.44
CA ALA A 300 -4.32 -18.82 -15.40
C ALA A 300 -3.86 -18.21 -14.08
N GLU A 301 -4.70 -17.36 -13.51
CA GLU A 301 -4.51 -16.86 -12.15
C GLU A 301 -4.51 -18.05 -11.19
N GLN A 302 -3.49 -18.12 -10.36
CA GLN A 302 -3.32 -19.21 -9.43
C GLN A 302 -3.14 -18.63 -8.04
N LEU A 303 -3.81 -19.25 -7.08
CA LEU A 303 -3.74 -18.88 -5.69
C LEU A 303 -2.60 -19.67 -5.04
N VAL A 304 -1.61 -18.98 -4.49
CA VAL A 304 -0.48 -19.59 -3.77
C VAL A 304 -0.46 -19.09 -2.33
N THR A 305 -0.11 -19.97 -1.38
CA THR A 305 0.06 -19.56 0.01
C THR A 305 1.27 -18.66 0.14
N ALA A 306 1.26 -17.71 1.06
CA ALA A 306 2.40 -16.81 1.23
C ALA A 306 3.68 -17.52 1.66
N GLU A 307 3.57 -18.67 2.33
CA GLU A 307 4.71 -19.49 2.77
C GLU A 307 5.44 -20.18 1.60
N ASP A 308 4.72 -20.46 0.51
CA ASP A 308 5.27 -21.10 -0.69
C ASP A 308 6.00 -20.11 -1.61
N VAL A 309 5.82 -18.81 -1.39
CA VAL A 309 6.37 -17.74 -2.21
C VAL A 309 7.75 -17.32 -1.69
N GLN A 310 8.75 -17.38 -2.56
CA GLN A 310 10.11 -16.97 -2.25
C GLN A 310 10.67 -16.08 -3.36
N LEU A 311 11.75 -15.36 -3.08
CA LEU A 311 12.47 -14.69 -4.16
C LEU A 311 13.24 -15.72 -5.01
N PRO A 312 13.31 -15.53 -6.35
CA PRO A 312 14.06 -16.42 -7.21
C PRO A 312 15.55 -16.49 -6.83
N SER A 313 16.20 -17.65 -6.95
CA SER A 313 17.64 -17.76 -6.76
C SER A 313 18.43 -16.83 -7.69
N GLY A 314 19.49 -16.21 -7.19
CA GLY A 314 20.29 -15.25 -7.97
C GLY A 314 19.65 -13.85 -8.08
N THR A 315 18.50 -13.65 -7.44
CA THR A 315 17.97 -12.36 -7.04
C THR A 315 19.09 -11.49 -6.46
N ALA A 316 19.47 -10.45 -7.19
CA ALA A 316 20.31 -9.39 -6.66
C ALA A 316 19.38 -8.29 -6.12
N ALA A 317 19.61 -7.91 -4.87
CA ALA A 317 19.14 -6.65 -4.33
C ALA A 317 20.32 -5.65 -4.43
N PRO A 318 20.55 -5.01 -5.59
CA PRO A 318 21.70 -4.11 -5.79
C PRO A 318 21.73 -2.93 -4.80
N TRP A 319 20.65 -2.73 -4.04
CA TRP A 319 20.55 -1.77 -2.95
C TRP A 319 21.02 -2.27 -1.57
N MET A 320 21.28 -3.58 -1.39
CA MET A 320 21.83 -4.14 -0.14
C MET A 320 23.36 -4.13 -0.10
N THR A 321 24.03 -3.96 -1.24
CA THR A 321 25.49 -4.01 -1.37
C THR A 321 26.20 -2.68 -1.11
N ARG A 322 25.49 -1.65 -0.63
CA ARG A 322 26.10 -0.37 -0.22
C ARG A 322 25.48 0.13 1.09
N LEU A 323 26.04 -0.32 2.20
CA LEU A 323 26.19 0.46 3.43
C LEU A 323 27.68 0.79 3.58
#